data_AF-A0A7W9JFR6-F1
#
_entry.id   AF-A0A7W9JFR6-F1
#
_cell.length_a   1.000
_cell.length_b   1.000
_cell.length_c   1.000
_cell.angle_alpha   90.00
_cell.angle_beta   90.00
_cell.angle_gamma   90.00
#
_symmetry.space_group_name_H-M   'P 1'
#
loop_
_entity.id
_entity.type
_entity.pdbx_description
1 polymer ?
#
loop_
_entity_poly.entity_id
_entity_poly.type
_entity_poly.pdbx_seq_one_letter_code
_entity_poly.pdbx_strand_id
1 'polypeptide(L)'
;MRRDPASEVPDFDGLWDRIAADVVSNHRAEATLWNGRIDYLPADREQSVRGQATADGRLLLSRPLVVEPLRRLYAEGPRALSDPKFAQVCWRGIKTAAHEFGHLTAPADWTLADRIRDLDREEQDPAEEGFIEALTQVEMPGLVDRVLPAELAGPLARGVAAGPEPLLPSYPGWTSAVGMFSAELAAEFEELRAIDVLRAGARESASRRPEALARLIIDQTRLPELVQDPRRKAALRTDLGRALADGFASLGDLPTARTAGRQRGQEIAAGAIEKVRTGEQFFAQMADFGGLVFDRGIAPVAGPTQGASGNDQTKPGGRPADRLPRGKDEPGGRG
;
A
#
# COMPACT_ATOMS: atom_id res chain seq x y z
N MET A 1 -18.33 9.74 9.50
CA MET A 1 -18.57 8.30 9.77
C MET A 1 -18.86 8.15 11.25
N ARG A 2 -19.57 7.11 11.66
CA ARG A 2 -19.86 6.87 13.08
C ARG A 2 -19.71 5.38 13.38
N ARG A 3 -18.97 5.05 14.43
CA ARG A 3 -18.86 3.69 14.97
C ARG A 3 -20.24 3.05 15.22
N ASP A 4 -20.39 1.79 14.83
CA ASP A 4 -21.56 0.96 15.11
C ASP A 4 -21.60 0.64 16.61
N PRO A 5 -22.73 0.90 17.32
CA PRO A 5 -22.90 0.54 18.73
C PRO A 5 -22.63 -0.94 19.06
N ALA A 6 -22.78 -1.84 18.09
CA ALA A 6 -22.58 -3.27 18.26
C ALA A 6 -21.12 -3.73 18.05
N SER A 7 -20.17 -2.80 17.94
CA SER A 7 -18.74 -3.08 17.94
C SER A 7 -18.27 -3.59 19.30
N GLU A 8 -17.48 -4.66 19.32
CA GLU A 8 -16.96 -5.28 20.55
C GLU A 8 -15.81 -4.49 21.20
N VAL A 9 -14.96 -3.83 20.39
CA VAL A 9 -13.79 -3.09 20.87
C VAL A 9 -14.23 -1.77 21.50
N PRO A 10 -13.91 -1.45 22.77
CA PRO A 10 -14.37 -0.22 23.42
C PRO A 10 -13.91 1.04 22.67
N ASP A 11 -14.73 2.09 22.74
CA ASP A 11 -14.33 3.39 22.25
C ASP A 11 -13.47 4.15 23.28
N PHE A 12 -12.45 4.85 22.79
CA PHE A 12 -11.51 5.61 23.61
C PHE A 12 -11.68 7.10 23.32
N ASP A 13 -12.80 7.65 23.78
CA ASP A 13 -13.16 9.04 23.56
C ASP A 13 -13.15 9.39 22.06
N GLY A 14 -13.80 8.58 21.20
CA GLY A 14 -13.88 8.80 19.76
C GLY A 14 -12.57 8.60 18.98
N LEU A 15 -11.55 7.95 19.56
CA LEU A 15 -10.25 7.72 18.91
C LEU A 15 -10.40 7.08 17.53
N TRP A 16 -11.21 6.02 17.43
CA TRP A 16 -11.34 5.25 16.19
C TRP A 16 -11.95 6.07 15.06
N ASP A 17 -12.98 6.85 15.36
CA ASP A 17 -13.62 7.74 14.39
C ASP A 17 -12.64 8.82 13.90
N ARG A 18 -11.79 9.35 14.80
CA ARG A 18 -10.74 10.33 14.42
C ARG A 18 -9.67 9.71 13.54
N ILE A 19 -9.20 8.50 13.85
CA ILE A 19 -8.22 7.78 13.01
C ILE A 19 -8.82 7.50 11.63
N ALA A 20 -10.04 6.97 11.56
CA ALA A 20 -10.70 6.69 10.28
C ALA A 20 -10.86 7.95 9.42
N ALA A 21 -11.27 9.08 10.04
CA ALA A 21 -11.39 10.36 9.35
C ALA A 21 -10.03 10.89 8.85
N ASP A 22 -8.98 10.80 9.68
CA ASP A 22 -7.63 11.24 9.31
C ASP A 22 -7.05 10.41 8.16
N VAL A 23 -7.24 9.09 8.19
CA VAL A 23 -6.80 8.17 7.14
C VAL A 23 -7.49 8.48 5.81
N VAL A 24 -8.81 8.68 5.79
CA VAL A 24 -9.55 9.08 4.58
C VAL A 24 -9.01 10.41 4.02
N SER A 25 -8.75 11.39 4.90
CA SER A 25 -8.16 12.67 4.51
C SER A 25 -6.75 12.52 3.93
N ASN A 26 -5.87 11.79 4.60
CA ASN A 26 -4.47 11.62 4.18
C ASN A 26 -4.34 10.83 2.89
N HIS A 27 -5.15 9.78 2.71
CA HIS A 27 -5.22 9.01 1.47
C HIS A 27 -5.87 9.80 0.33
N ARG A 28 -6.49 10.96 0.63
CA ARG A 28 -7.37 11.69 -0.31
C ARG A 28 -8.42 10.77 -0.92
N ALA A 29 -8.95 9.90 -0.07
CA ALA A 29 -10.01 8.98 -0.45
C ALA A 29 -11.33 9.71 -0.52
N GLU A 30 -12.17 9.33 -1.48
CA GLU A 30 -13.47 9.95 -1.71
C GLU A 30 -14.57 9.26 -0.89
N ALA A 31 -14.32 8.00 -0.51
CA ALA A 31 -15.19 7.18 0.31
C ALA A 31 -14.39 6.29 1.28
N THR A 32 -15.12 5.67 2.20
CA THR A 32 -14.63 4.53 2.97
C THR A 32 -15.59 3.36 2.84
N LEU A 33 -15.04 2.15 2.85
CA LEU A 33 -15.80 0.92 2.99
C LEU A 33 -15.99 0.49 4.45
N TRP A 34 -15.47 1.25 5.40
CA TRP A 34 -15.67 0.94 6.81
C TRP A 34 -17.16 1.07 7.18
N ASN A 35 -17.74 -0.03 7.64
CA ASN A 35 -19.15 -0.11 8.00
C ASN A 35 -19.45 0.35 9.45
N GLY A 36 -18.44 0.87 10.16
CA GLY A 36 -18.55 1.33 11.54
C GLY A 36 -18.22 0.25 12.59
N ARG A 37 -18.10 -1.03 12.22
CA ARG A 37 -17.80 -2.12 13.16
C ARG A 37 -16.32 -2.26 13.45
N ILE A 38 -16.00 -2.45 14.73
CA ILE A 38 -14.67 -2.85 15.21
C ILE A 38 -14.82 -4.00 16.20
N ASP A 39 -14.35 -5.17 15.80
CA ASP A 39 -14.45 -6.41 16.57
C ASP A 39 -13.05 -6.92 16.96
N TYR A 40 -12.98 -7.93 17.82
CA TYR A 40 -11.70 -8.55 18.16
C TYR A 40 -11.24 -9.55 17.09
N LEU A 41 -9.93 -9.68 16.93
CA LEU A 41 -9.37 -10.83 16.22
C LEU A 41 -9.73 -12.15 16.94
N PRO A 42 -9.88 -13.26 16.20
CA PRO A 42 -9.98 -14.58 16.79
C PRO A 42 -8.82 -14.90 17.74
N ALA A 43 -9.10 -15.64 18.82
CA ALA A 43 -8.15 -15.90 19.91
C ALA A 43 -6.88 -16.64 19.46
N ASP A 44 -6.95 -17.44 18.40
CA ASP A 44 -5.81 -18.15 17.81
C ASP A 44 -4.88 -17.22 17.01
N ARG A 45 -5.32 -16.00 16.67
CA ARG A 45 -4.56 -15.03 15.87
C ARG A 45 -4.17 -13.76 16.62
N GLU A 46 -4.84 -13.43 17.73
CA GLU A 46 -4.64 -12.16 18.43
C GLU A 46 -3.23 -11.94 19.01
N GLN A 47 -2.41 -13.00 19.11
CA GLN A 47 -1.02 -12.93 19.60
C GLN A 47 0.02 -12.70 18.49
N SER A 48 -0.33 -12.96 17.22
CA SER A 48 0.58 -12.85 16.07
C SER A 48 0.17 -11.75 15.10
N VAL A 49 -1.13 -11.47 14.99
CA VAL A 49 -1.71 -10.47 14.10
C VAL A 49 -2.22 -9.30 14.94
N ARG A 50 -1.92 -8.07 14.53
CA ARG A 50 -2.36 -6.85 15.26
C ARG A 50 -3.72 -6.35 14.79
N GLY A 51 -3.97 -6.42 13.49
CA GLY A 51 -5.18 -5.88 12.86
C GLY A 51 -5.55 -6.67 11.61
N GLN A 52 -6.79 -6.50 11.17
CA GLN A 52 -7.25 -6.95 9.86
C GLN A 52 -8.48 -6.16 9.41
N ALA A 53 -8.42 -5.60 8.20
CA ALA A 53 -9.59 -5.10 7.48
C ALA A 53 -10.30 -6.22 6.70
N THR A 54 -11.52 -6.55 7.11
CA THR A 54 -12.31 -7.63 6.52
C THR A 54 -12.93 -7.24 5.16
N ALA A 55 -13.39 -8.26 4.42
CA ALA A 55 -14.05 -8.09 3.13
C ALA A 55 -15.36 -7.28 3.23
N ASP A 56 -16.10 -7.48 4.33
CA ASP A 56 -17.38 -6.84 4.60
C ASP A 56 -17.26 -5.47 5.28
N GLY A 57 -16.03 -4.92 5.36
CA GLY A 57 -15.79 -3.56 5.81
C GLY A 57 -15.70 -3.40 7.33
N ARG A 58 -15.51 -4.48 8.08
CA ARG A 58 -15.21 -4.44 9.52
C ARG A 58 -13.72 -4.36 9.77
N LEU A 59 -13.36 -3.74 10.87
CA LEU A 59 -12.00 -3.75 11.40
C LEU A 59 -11.89 -4.78 12.53
N LEU A 60 -10.93 -5.70 12.46
CA LEU A 60 -10.60 -6.62 13.55
C LEU A 60 -9.30 -6.18 14.20
N LEU A 61 -9.28 -6.06 15.53
CA LEU A 61 -8.08 -5.65 16.27
C LEU A 61 -7.69 -6.68 17.33
N SER A 62 -6.38 -6.86 17.51
CA SER A 62 -5.85 -7.67 18.60
C SER A 62 -6.12 -7.00 19.94
N ARG A 63 -6.74 -7.76 20.85
CA ARG A 63 -6.92 -7.32 22.23
C ARG A 63 -5.58 -7.02 22.91
N PRO A 64 -4.63 -7.97 23.02
CA PRO A 64 -3.39 -7.74 23.77
C PRO A 64 -2.40 -6.80 23.06
N LEU A 65 -2.40 -6.73 21.73
CA LEU A 65 -1.37 -5.98 20.99
C LEU A 65 -1.79 -4.56 20.60
N VAL A 66 -3.09 -4.28 20.54
CA VAL A 66 -3.61 -2.97 20.12
C VAL A 66 -4.52 -2.38 21.18
N VAL A 67 -5.60 -3.08 21.54
CA VAL A 67 -6.68 -2.50 22.35
C VAL A 67 -6.25 -2.29 23.81
N GLU A 68 -5.65 -3.28 24.45
CA GLU A 68 -5.24 -3.20 25.86
C GLU A 68 -4.15 -2.14 26.11
N PRO A 69 -3.09 -2.02 25.29
CA PRO A 69 -2.13 -0.93 25.43
C PRO A 69 -2.78 0.44 25.33
N LEU A 70 -3.69 0.66 24.38
CA LEU A 70 -4.38 1.94 24.22
C LEU A 70 -5.36 2.20 25.37
N ARG A 71 -6.10 1.18 25.83
CA ARG A 71 -6.95 1.28 27.02
C ARG A 71 -6.13 1.71 28.25
N ARG A 72 -4.96 1.11 28.44
CA ARG A 72 -4.02 1.46 29.53
C ARG A 72 -3.50 2.88 29.39
N LEU A 73 -3.15 3.31 28.17
CA LEU A 73 -2.72 4.69 27.90
C LEU A 73 -3.78 5.71 28.35
N TYR A 74 -5.05 5.49 28.01
CA TYR A 74 -6.14 6.37 28.41
C TYR A 74 -6.45 6.32 29.91
N ALA A 75 -6.24 5.18 30.57
CA ALA A 75 -6.46 5.04 32.01
C ALA A 75 -5.34 5.67 32.86
N GLU A 76 -4.07 5.50 32.45
CA GLU A 76 -2.90 5.98 33.20
C GLU A 76 -2.44 7.38 32.77
N GLY A 77 -2.86 7.82 31.60
CA GLY A 77 -2.55 9.14 31.04
C GLY A 77 -1.07 9.31 30.68
N PRO A 78 -0.57 10.56 30.59
CA PRO A 78 0.76 10.85 30.06
C PRO A 78 1.92 10.29 30.88
N ARG A 79 1.70 9.96 32.16
CA ARG A 79 2.74 9.40 33.03
C ARG A 79 3.19 8.01 32.57
N ALA A 80 2.29 7.20 32.01
CA ALA A 80 2.65 5.87 31.51
C ALA A 80 3.66 5.93 30.35
N LEU A 81 3.68 7.02 29.60
CA LEU A 81 4.57 7.24 28.46
C LEU A 81 6.01 7.58 28.85
N SER A 82 6.32 7.67 30.16
CA SER A 82 7.71 7.72 30.61
C SER A 82 8.44 6.40 30.42
N ASP A 83 7.72 5.28 30.23
CA ASP A 83 8.28 4.02 29.76
C ASP A 83 8.34 4.04 28.21
N PRO A 84 9.54 4.14 27.62
CA PRO A 84 9.68 4.20 26.17
C PRO A 84 9.17 2.95 25.44
N LYS A 85 9.24 1.79 26.09
CA LYS A 85 8.73 0.54 25.49
C LYS A 85 7.20 0.58 25.40
N PHE A 86 6.54 1.03 26.46
CA PHE A 86 5.09 1.21 26.45
C PHE A 86 4.64 2.25 25.42
N ALA A 87 5.35 3.38 25.30
CA ALA A 87 5.10 4.39 24.27
C ALA A 87 5.19 3.78 22.85
N GLN A 88 6.21 2.96 22.57
CA GLN A 88 6.33 2.26 21.29
C GLN A 88 5.20 1.26 21.03
N VAL A 89 4.72 0.55 22.05
CA VAL A 89 3.56 -0.35 21.91
C VAL A 89 2.29 0.45 21.58
N CYS A 90 2.03 1.57 22.26
CA CYS A 90 0.88 2.43 21.97
C CYS A 90 0.94 3.01 20.55
N TRP A 91 2.12 3.47 20.12
CA TRP A 91 2.33 3.95 18.76
C TRP A 91 2.03 2.87 17.71
N ARG A 92 2.51 1.64 17.94
CA ARG A 92 2.19 0.50 17.06
C ARG A 92 0.70 0.20 17.03
N GLY A 93 -0.01 0.33 18.15
CA GLY A 93 -1.46 0.19 18.20
C GLY A 93 -2.21 1.19 17.33
N ILE A 94 -1.86 2.49 17.43
CA ILE A 94 -2.45 3.55 16.59
C ILE A 94 -2.09 3.33 15.12
N LYS A 95 -0.82 2.99 14.83
CA LYS A 95 -0.35 2.68 13.49
C LYS A 95 -1.12 1.52 12.88
N THR A 96 -1.33 0.43 13.61
CA THR A 96 -2.11 -0.70 13.14
C THR A 96 -3.52 -0.25 12.78
N ALA A 97 -4.23 0.46 13.67
CA ALA A 97 -5.58 0.92 13.35
C ALA A 97 -5.60 1.80 12.08
N ALA A 98 -4.65 2.73 11.95
CA ALA A 98 -4.53 3.60 10.77
C ALA A 98 -4.26 2.80 9.48
N HIS A 99 -3.33 1.85 9.54
CA HIS A 99 -3.01 0.93 8.44
C HIS A 99 -4.26 0.16 7.99
N GLU A 100 -4.98 -0.45 8.93
CA GLU A 100 -6.16 -1.24 8.59
C GLU A 100 -7.31 -0.39 8.05
N PHE A 101 -7.52 0.84 8.57
CA PHE A 101 -8.44 1.78 7.94
C PHE A 101 -8.00 2.17 6.52
N GLY A 102 -6.69 2.15 6.24
CA GLY A 102 -6.12 2.38 4.93
C GLY A 102 -6.65 1.40 3.89
N HIS A 103 -6.74 0.10 4.22
CA HIS A 103 -7.36 -0.90 3.35
C HIS A 103 -8.84 -0.62 3.06
N LEU A 104 -9.52 0.12 3.93
CA LEU A 104 -10.93 0.48 3.80
C LEU A 104 -11.13 1.85 3.15
N THR A 105 -10.07 2.51 2.66
CA THR A 105 -10.19 3.71 1.84
C THR A 105 -10.54 3.33 0.40
N ALA A 106 -11.32 4.20 -0.26
CA ALA A 106 -11.85 3.90 -1.58
C ALA A 106 -12.09 5.17 -2.43
N PRO A 107 -11.99 5.07 -3.77
CA PRO A 107 -12.63 6.01 -4.70
C PRO A 107 -14.16 5.99 -4.56
N ALA A 108 -14.86 7.05 -4.98
CA ALA A 108 -16.32 7.17 -4.77
C ALA A 108 -17.15 6.10 -5.48
N ASP A 109 -16.65 5.55 -6.58
CA ASP A 109 -17.31 4.52 -7.40
C ASP A 109 -16.97 3.08 -6.97
N TRP A 110 -16.11 2.90 -5.97
CA TRP A 110 -15.68 1.57 -5.52
C TRP A 110 -16.48 1.10 -4.30
N THR A 111 -16.97 -0.13 -4.36
CA THR A 111 -17.95 -0.70 -3.43
C THR A 111 -17.39 -1.90 -2.66
N LEU A 112 -18.10 -2.36 -1.62
CA LEU A 112 -17.78 -3.61 -0.92
C LEU A 112 -17.78 -4.83 -1.85
N ALA A 113 -18.65 -4.86 -2.86
CA ALA A 113 -18.65 -5.94 -3.85
C ALA A 113 -17.36 -5.94 -4.68
N ASP A 114 -16.81 -4.76 -4.96
CA ASP A 114 -15.53 -4.63 -5.66
C ASP A 114 -14.36 -5.08 -4.77
N ARG A 115 -14.38 -4.73 -3.48
CA ARG A 115 -13.43 -5.27 -2.50
C ARG A 115 -13.42 -6.79 -2.47
N ILE A 116 -14.60 -7.40 -2.36
CA ILE A 116 -14.72 -8.86 -2.34
C ILE A 116 -14.13 -9.50 -3.60
N ARG A 117 -14.31 -8.88 -4.78
CA ARG A 117 -13.73 -9.38 -6.03
C ARG A 117 -12.21 -9.22 -6.09
N ASP A 118 -11.68 -8.15 -5.50
CA ASP A 118 -10.24 -7.86 -5.52
C ASP A 118 -9.45 -8.70 -4.49
N LEU A 119 -10.10 -9.27 -3.47
CA LEU A 119 -9.43 -10.06 -2.43
C LEU A 119 -8.76 -11.36 -2.94
N ASP A 120 -9.19 -11.88 -4.09
CA ASP A 120 -8.60 -13.09 -4.68
C ASP A 120 -7.27 -12.82 -5.43
N ARG A 121 -6.77 -11.56 -5.43
CA ARG A 121 -5.57 -11.13 -6.15
C ARG A 121 -4.33 -11.08 -5.25
N GLU A 122 -3.96 -12.23 -4.70
CA GLU A 122 -2.82 -12.37 -3.77
C GLU A 122 -1.50 -11.82 -4.37
N GLU A 123 -1.34 -11.86 -5.70
CA GLU A 123 -0.17 -11.31 -6.37
C GLU A 123 -0.02 -9.78 -6.21
N GLN A 124 -1.07 -9.07 -5.80
CA GLN A 124 -1.05 -7.62 -5.58
C GLN A 124 -0.95 -7.23 -4.10
N ASP A 125 -0.94 -8.19 -3.18
CA ASP A 125 -0.75 -7.96 -1.74
C ASP A 125 0.52 -7.14 -1.46
N PRO A 126 1.70 -7.42 -2.08
CA PRO A 126 2.90 -6.64 -1.81
C PRO A 126 2.75 -5.15 -2.11
N ALA A 127 2.00 -4.81 -3.17
CA ALA A 127 1.71 -3.43 -3.50
C ALA A 127 0.77 -2.80 -2.48
N GLU A 128 -0.33 -3.48 -2.14
CA GLU A 128 -1.33 -2.95 -1.21
C GLU A 128 -0.73 -2.67 0.16
N GLU A 129 -0.13 -3.70 0.75
CA GLU A 129 0.52 -3.62 2.05
C GLU A 129 1.66 -2.62 2.02
N GLY A 130 2.49 -2.64 0.97
CA GLY A 130 3.64 -1.74 0.83
C GLY A 130 3.25 -0.26 0.78
N PHE A 131 2.22 0.10 0.00
CA PHE A 131 1.76 1.49 -0.13
C PHE A 131 1.06 2.00 1.12
N ILE A 132 0.14 1.21 1.69
CA ILE A 132 -0.58 1.59 2.91
C ILE A 132 0.40 1.73 4.08
N GLU A 133 1.31 0.77 4.24
CA GLU A 133 2.30 0.79 5.31
C GLU A 133 3.30 1.94 5.17
N ALA A 134 3.79 2.20 3.95
CA ALA A 134 4.72 3.31 3.69
C ALA A 134 4.05 4.67 3.94
N LEU A 135 2.83 4.88 3.45
CA LEU A 135 2.10 6.11 3.68
C LEU A 135 1.78 6.30 5.16
N THR A 136 1.27 5.25 5.82
CA THR A 136 0.97 5.28 7.25
C THR A 136 2.20 5.70 8.04
N GLN A 137 3.37 5.12 7.78
CA GLN A 137 4.60 5.49 8.50
C GLN A 137 5.02 6.95 8.31
N VAL A 138 4.91 7.48 7.09
CA VAL A 138 5.27 8.87 6.82
C VAL A 138 4.32 9.83 7.54
N GLU A 139 3.03 9.50 7.59
CA GLU A 139 1.99 10.35 8.17
C GLU A 139 1.82 10.17 9.69
N MET A 140 2.33 9.07 10.27
CA MET A 140 2.12 8.72 11.69
C MET A 140 2.37 9.87 12.69
N PRO A 141 3.48 10.64 12.60
CA PRO A 141 3.70 11.77 13.51
C PRO A 141 2.57 12.80 13.46
N GLY A 142 2.17 13.21 12.26
CA GLY A 142 1.07 14.16 12.09
C GLY A 142 -0.29 13.58 12.48
N LEU A 143 -0.51 12.29 12.21
CA LEU A 143 -1.72 11.58 12.62
C LEU A 143 -1.86 11.58 14.14
N VAL A 144 -0.80 11.22 14.88
CA VAL A 144 -0.82 11.20 16.35
C VAL A 144 -1.16 12.57 16.93
N ASP A 145 -0.59 13.63 16.39
CA ASP A 145 -0.88 15.01 16.82
C ASP A 145 -2.33 15.43 16.58
N ARG A 146 -2.99 14.88 15.54
CA ARG A 146 -4.37 15.22 15.18
C ARG A 146 -5.43 14.37 15.88
N VAL A 147 -5.13 13.09 16.15
CA VAL A 147 -6.13 12.14 16.66
C VAL A 147 -6.08 11.93 18.17
N LEU A 148 -4.96 12.24 18.84
CA LEU A 148 -4.86 12.16 20.29
C LEU A 148 -5.07 13.52 20.95
N PRO A 149 -5.56 13.55 22.20
CA PRO A 149 -5.46 14.74 23.04
C PRO A 149 -4.02 15.25 23.14
N ALA A 150 -3.83 16.57 23.19
CA ALA A 150 -2.51 17.19 23.19
C ALA A 150 -1.63 16.74 24.38
N GLU A 151 -2.27 16.45 25.52
CA GLU A 151 -1.64 15.89 26.70
C GLU A 151 -1.08 14.48 26.50
N LEU A 152 -1.55 13.73 25.49
CA LEU A 152 -1.04 12.40 25.14
C LEU A 152 -0.09 12.43 23.94
N ALA A 153 -0.42 13.21 22.90
CA ALA A 153 0.34 13.24 21.64
C ALA A 153 1.82 13.59 21.83
N GLY A 154 2.10 14.72 22.48
CA GLY A 154 3.47 15.19 22.71
C GLY A 154 4.32 14.22 23.55
N PRO A 155 3.83 13.76 24.73
CA PRO A 155 4.52 12.73 25.49
C PRO A 155 4.70 11.41 24.72
N LEU A 156 3.75 10.99 23.89
CA LEU A 156 3.84 9.75 23.12
C LEU A 156 4.98 9.84 22.11
N ALA A 157 5.02 10.93 21.33
CA ALA A 157 6.09 11.16 20.36
C ALA A 157 7.49 11.18 21.03
N ARG A 158 7.62 11.84 22.18
CA ARG A 158 8.88 11.85 22.96
C ARG A 158 9.25 10.46 23.49
N GLY A 159 8.29 9.72 24.04
CA GLY A 159 8.50 8.36 24.53
C GLY A 159 8.95 7.41 23.43
N VAL A 160 8.35 7.52 22.23
CA VAL A 160 8.76 6.75 21.05
C VAL A 160 10.18 7.11 20.61
N ALA A 161 10.52 8.40 20.57
CA ALA A 161 11.86 8.88 20.20
C ALA A 161 12.95 8.46 21.21
N ALA A 162 12.59 8.31 22.48
CA ALA A 162 13.47 7.82 23.54
C ALA A 162 13.58 6.28 23.58
N GLY A 163 12.88 5.57 22.70
CA GLY A 163 12.85 4.12 22.66
C GLY A 163 14.21 3.51 22.26
N PRO A 164 14.51 2.29 22.72
CA PRO A 164 15.82 1.65 22.52
C PRO A 164 16.06 1.23 21.06
N GLU A 165 15.00 1.05 20.28
CA GLU A 165 15.04 0.52 18.94
C GLU A 165 14.20 1.36 17.98
N PRO A 166 14.60 1.49 16.71
CA PRO A 166 13.78 2.15 15.70
C PRO A 166 12.48 1.35 15.48
N LEU A 167 11.37 2.06 15.29
CA LEU A 167 10.13 1.43 14.87
C LEU A 167 10.25 0.99 13.40
N LEU A 168 10.22 -0.32 13.19
CA LEU A 168 10.28 -0.91 11.85
C LEU A 168 8.87 -1.10 11.25
N PRO A 169 8.77 -1.08 9.91
CA PRO A 169 7.60 -1.58 9.20
C PRO A 169 7.20 -3.00 9.57
N SER A 170 5.90 -3.30 9.43
CA SER A 170 5.40 -4.68 9.44
C SER A 170 5.93 -5.46 8.23
N TYR A 171 6.05 -4.80 7.07
CA TYR A 171 6.52 -5.39 5.81
C TYR A 171 7.79 -4.67 5.32
N PRO A 172 8.96 -4.88 5.95
CA PRO A 172 10.13 -4.04 5.72
C PRO A 172 10.67 -4.08 4.30
N GLY A 173 10.54 -5.20 3.60
CA GLY A 173 10.92 -5.31 2.20
C GLY A 173 9.95 -4.56 1.28
N TRP A 174 8.64 -4.86 1.36
CA TRP A 174 7.62 -4.20 0.53
C TRP A 174 7.53 -2.69 0.78
N THR A 175 7.53 -2.28 2.05
CA THR A 175 7.53 -0.85 2.45
C THR A 175 8.75 -0.13 1.89
N SER A 176 9.92 -0.77 1.92
CA SER A 176 11.15 -0.17 1.39
C SER A 176 11.14 -0.10 -0.14
N ALA A 177 10.55 -1.09 -0.81
CA ALA A 177 10.40 -1.09 -2.26
C ALA A 177 9.50 0.06 -2.71
N VAL A 178 8.33 0.20 -2.09
CA VAL A 178 7.39 1.29 -2.39
C VAL A 178 7.96 2.66 -2.05
N GLY A 179 8.62 2.79 -0.90
CA GLY A 179 9.28 4.03 -0.50
C GLY A 179 10.38 4.44 -1.48
N MET A 180 11.19 3.48 -1.94
CA MET A 180 12.23 3.74 -2.94
C MET A 180 11.63 4.08 -4.31
N PHE A 181 10.66 3.29 -4.78
CA PHE A 181 9.92 3.56 -6.01
C PHE A 181 9.38 5.00 -6.04
N SER A 182 8.73 5.42 -4.96
CA SER A 182 8.16 6.76 -4.84
C SER A 182 9.22 7.87 -4.84
N ALA A 183 10.39 7.61 -4.24
CA ALA A 183 11.51 8.56 -4.21
C ALA A 183 12.17 8.73 -5.58
N GLU A 184 12.41 7.63 -6.30
CA GLU A 184 13.00 7.65 -7.64
C GLU A 184 12.07 8.37 -8.64
N LEU A 185 10.76 8.13 -8.59
CA LEU A 185 9.80 8.87 -9.41
C LEU A 185 9.81 10.37 -9.11
N ALA A 186 9.90 10.76 -7.83
CA ALA A 186 9.96 12.16 -7.44
C ALA A 186 11.27 12.84 -7.81
N ALA A 187 12.37 12.08 -7.91
CA ALA A 187 13.64 12.60 -8.39
C ALA A 187 13.63 12.82 -9.92
N GLU A 188 12.89 11.99 -10.67
CA GLU A 188 12.80 12.07 -12.12
C GLU A 188 11.79 13.12 -12.61
N PHE A 189 10.65 13.26 -11.94
CA PHE A 189 9.54 14.12 -12.36
C PHE A 189 9.42 15.33 -11.43
N GLU A 190 9.87 16.50 -11.90
CA GLU A 190 10.04 17.73 -11.09
C GLU A 190 8.79 18.15 -10.29
N GLU A 191 7.60 17.99 -10.86
CA GLU A 191 6.33 18.37 -10.22
C GLU A 191 5.73 17.25 -9.33
N LEU A 192 6.32 16.05 -9.36
CA LEU A 192 5.83 14.89 -8.63
C LEU A 192 6.55 14.75 -7.29
N ARG A 193 5.79 14.75 -6.20
CA ARG A 193 6.34 14.47 -4.87
C ARG A 193 6.14 13.01 -4.51
N ALA A 194 7.11 12.41 -3.80
CA ALA A 194 7.03 11.02 -3.35
C ALA A 194 5.76 10.73 -2.54
N ILE A 195 5.31 11.69 -1.72
CA ILE A 195 4.08 11.55 -0.93
C ILE A 195 2.83 11.46 -1.81
N ASP A 196 2.80 12.11 -2.98
CA ASP A 196 1.65 12.04 -3.88
C ASP A 196 1.59 10.68 -4.60
N VAL A 197 2.74 10.07 -4.87
CA VAL A 197 2.84 8.66 -5.33
C VAL A 197 2.31 7.70 -4.26
N LEU A 198 2.74 7.88 -3.00
CA LEU A 198 2.27 7.05 -1.90
C LEU A 198 0.75 7.15 -1.70
N ARG A 199 0.20 8.37 -1.74
CA ARG A 199 -1.25 8.61 -1.66
C ARG A 199 -2.01 7.97 -2.81
N ALA A 200 -1.53 8.12 -4.03
CA ALA A 200 -2.17 7.49 -5.19
C ALA A 200 -2.13 5.96 -5.09
N GLY A 201 -1.03 5.37 -4.62
CA GLY A 201 -0.93 3.93 -4.44
C GLY A 201 -1.79 3.38 -3.30
N ALA A 202 -1.86 4.09 -2.16
CA ALA A 202 -2.59 3.64 -0.98
C ALA A 202 -4.11 3.85 -1.07
N ARG A 203 -4.57 4.80 -1.87
CA ARG A 203 -6.01 5.07 -2.08
C ARG A 203 -6.69 4.01 -2.94
N GLU A 204 -5.95 3.43 -3.86
CA GLU A 204 -6.51 2.59 -4.93
C GLU A 204 -6.46 1.12 -4.54
N SER A 205 -7.48 0.37 -4.92
CA SER A 205 -7.53 -1.08 -4.73
C SER A 205 -6.51 -1.80 -5.61
N ALA A 206 -6.21 -3.05 -5.26
CA ALA A 206 -5.30 -3.92 -6.03
C ALA A 206 -5.55 -3.89 -7.55
N SER A 207 -6.82 -3.90 -7.98
CA SER A 207 -7.14 -3.91 -9.40
C SER A 207 -6.93 -2.59 -10.14
N ARG A 208 -7.01 -1.45 -9.44
CA ARG A 208 -6.96 -0.11 -10.04
C ARG A 208 -5.61 0.57 -9.85
N ARG A 209 -4.87 0.17 -8.81
CA ARG A 209 -3.59 0.77 -8.41
C ARG A 209 -2.58 0.89 -9.55
N PRO A 210 -2.32 -0.14 -10.39
CA PRO A 210 -1.33 -0.01 -11.44
C PRO A 210 -1.73 1.03 -12.51
N GLU A 211 -3.01 1.09 -12.88
CA GLU A 211 -3.53 2.06 -13.83
C GLU A 211 -3.54 3.48 -13.27
N ALA A 212 -3.87 3.65 -11.99
CA ALA A 212 -3.84 4.93 -11.30
C ALA A 212 -2.43 5.49 -11.16
N LEU A 213 -1.45 4.65 -10.80
CA LEU A 213 -0.03 5.03 -10.79
C LEU A 213 0.47 5.36 -12.19
N ALA A 214 0.13 4.57 -13.20
CA ALA A 214 0.49 4.85 -14.60
C ALA A 214 -0.07 6.19 -15.07
N ARG A 215 -1.33 6.49 -14.74
CA ARG A 215 -1.95 7.80 -15.03
C ARG A 215 -1.19 8.92 -14.32
N LEU A 216 -0.94 8.78 -13.02
CA LEU A 216 -0.19 9.78 -12.25
C LEU A 216 1.15 10.09 -12.91
N ILE A 217 1.91 9.07 -13.29
CA ILE A 217 3.22 9.25 -13.95
C ILE A 217 3.04 9.95 -15.31
N ILE A 218 2.12 9.50 -16.16
CA ILE A 218 1.89 10.08 -17.50
C ILE A 218 1.48 11.56 -17.40
N ASP A 219 0.67 11.92 -16.40
CA ASP A 219 0.22 13.29 -16.18
C ASP A 219 1.37 14.24 -15.79
N GLN A 220 2.58 13.73 -15.46
CA GLN A 220 3.79 14.51 -15.14
C GLN A 220 4.77 14.61 -16.32
N THR A 221 4.32 14.30 -17.53
CA THR A 221 5.18 14.16 -18.71
C THR A 221 4.63 14.97 -19.87
N ARG A 222 5.36 15.00 -21.00
CA ARG A 222 4.88 15.63 -22.24
C ARG A 222 3.96 14.71 -23.05
N LEU A 223 3.79 13.45 -22.64
CA LEU A 223 2.95 12.47 -23.34
C LEU A 223 1.51 12.94 -23.58
N PRO A 224 0.83 13.62 -22.64
CA PRO A 224 -0.53 14.13 -22.87
C PRO A 224 -0.63 15.13 -24.04
N GLU A 225 0.46 15.86 -24.31
CA GLU A 225 0.58 16.83 -25.41
C GLU A 225 1.01 16.15 -26.73
N LEU A 226 1.92 15.17 -26.65
CA LEU A 226 2.48 14.48 -27.81
C LEU A 226 1.53 13.44 -28.41
N VAL A 227 0.72 12.78 -27.57
CA VAL A 227 -0.28 11.82 -28.02
C VAL A 227 -1.61 12.53 -28.03
N GLN A 228 -2.29 12.68 -29.17
CA GLN A 228 -3.65 13.24 -29.20
C GLN A 228 -4.72 12.15 -29.38
N ASP A 229 -4.35 11.01 -29.98
CA ASP A 229 -5.23 9.86 -30.16
C ASP A 229 -5.57 9.21 -28.80
N PRO A 230 -6.85 9.20 -28.39
CA PRO A 230 -7.28 8.58 -27.13
C PRO A 230 -6.94 7.09 -27.04
N ARG A 231 -6.92 6.36 -28.16
CA ARG A 231 -6.60 4.92 -28.18
C ARG A 231 -5.14 4.68 -27.86
N ARG A 232 -4.24 5.51 -28.39
CA ARG A 232 -2.80 5.44 -28.10
C ARG A 232 -2.50 5.86 -26.66
N LYS A 233 -3.17 6.90 -26.15
CA LYS A 233 -3.09 7.26 -24.71
C LYS A 233 -3.50 6.08 -23.83
N ALA A 234 -4.64 5.45 -24.15
CA ALA A 234 -5.15 4.31 -23.39
C ALA A 234 -4.17 3.13 -23.42
N ALA A 235 -3.63 2.79 -24.60
CA ALA A 235 -2.67 1.70 -24.75
C ALA A 235 -1.38 1.93 -23.95
N LEU A 236 -0.80 3.13 -24.03
CA LEU A 236 0.41 3.48 -23.28
C LEU A 236 0.19 3.35 -21.76
N ARG A 237 -0.95 3.85 -21.28
CA ARG A 237 -1.36 3.77 -19.88
C ARG A 237 -1.57 2.32 -19.44
N THR A 238 -2.25 1.51 -20.24
CA THR A 238 -2.45 0.08 -19.95
C THR A 238 -1.12 -0.67 -19.91
N ASP A 239 -0.22 -0.42 -20.84
CA ASP A 239 1.07 -1.12 -20.88
C ASP A 239 2.00 -0.68 -19.74
N LEU A 240 1.97 0.61 -19.35
CA LEU A 240 2.69 1.06 -18.15
C LEU A 240 2.08 0.48 -16.88
N GLY A 241 0.74 0.46 -16.79
CA GLY A 241 0.03 -0.16 -15.67
C GLY A 241 0.38 -1.64 -15.53
N ARG A 242 0.45 -2.39 -16.64
CA ARG A 242 0.88 -3.80 -16.61
C ARG A 242 2.31 -3.95 -16.08
N ALA A 243 3.25 -3.14 -16.58
CA ALA A 243 4.64 -3.20 -16.12
C ALA A 243 4.77 -2.90 -14.61
N LEU A 244 3.99 -1.94 -14.10
CA LEU A 244 3.93 -1.66 -12.66
C LEU A 244 3.34 -2.84 -11.87
N ALA A 245 2.23 -3.42 -12.35
CA ALA A 245 1.58 -4.56 -11.72
C ALA A 245 2.54 -5.76 -11.62
N ASP A 246 3.22 -6.10 -12.72
CA ASP A 246 4.18 -7.20 -12.79
C ASP A 246 5.40 -6.92 -11.87
N GLY A 247 5.88 -5.67 -11.87
CA GLY A 247 6.97 -5.23 -11.02
C GLY A 247 6.67 -5.42 -9.53
N PHE A 248 5.52 -4.96 -9.05
CA PHE A 248 5.13 -5.15 -7.65
C PHE A 248 4.75 -6.59 -7.31
N ALA A 249 4.15 -7.35 -8.23
CA ALA A 249 3.85 -8.76 -8.02
C ALA A 249 5.13 -9.59 -7.78
N SER A 250 6.25 -9.20 -8.41
CA SER A 250 7.55 -9.84 -8.20
C SER A 250 8.12 -9.67 -6.78
N LEU A 251 7.49 -8.84 -5.92
CA LEU A 251 7.91 -8.64 -4.54
C LEU A 251 7.40 -9.72 -3.58
N GLY A 252 6.54 -10.66 -4.01
CA GLY A 252 5.94 -11.68 -3.15
C GLY A 252 6.95 -12.44 -2.27
N ASP A 253 8.17 -12.68 -2.78
CA ASP A 253 9.22 -13.40 -2.05
C ASP A 253 10.07 -12.52 -1.10
N LEU A 254 9.76 -11.21 -1.00
CA LEU A 254 10.58 -10.23 -0.30
C LEU A 254 9.85 -9.43 0.81
N PRO A 255 8.96 -10.01 1.64
CA PRO A 255 8.26 -9.25 2.68
C PRO A 255 9.22 -8.64 3.71
N THR A 256 10.34 -9.31 4.00
CA THR A 256 11.24 -8.94 5.11
C THR A 256 12.60 -8.38 4.69
N ALA A 257 13.03 -8.61 3.45
CA ALA A 257 14.39 -8.29 2.98
C ALA A 257 14.55 -6.82 2.57
N ARG A 258 14.77 -5.92 3.55
CA ARG A 258 14.82 -4.46 3.34
C ARG A 258 15.71 -4.00 2.18
N THR A 259 16.95 -4.49 2.09
CA THR A 259 17.90 -4.10 1.04
C THR A 259 17.44 -4.56 -0.34
N ALA A 260 16.98 -5.81 -0.45
CA ALA A 260 16.41 -6.34 -1.69
C ALA A 260 15.15 -5.57 -2.09
N GLY A 261 14.30 -5.23 -1.13
CA GLY A 261 13.13 -4.37 -1.33
C GLY A 261 13.51 -3.03 -1.95
N ARG A 262 14.50 -2.31 -1.40
CA ARG A 262 14.99 -1.05 -2.00
C ARG A 262 15.46 -1.22 -3.44
N GLN A 263 16.29 -2.23 -3.71
CA GLN A 263 16.78 -2.50 -5.05
C GLN A 263 15.63 -2.79 -6.02
N ARG A 264 14.66 -3.61 -5.64
CA ARG A 264 13.48 -3.87 -6.46
C ARG A 264 12.65 -2.61 -6.69
N GLY A 265 12.46 -1.77 -5.68
CA GLY A 265 11.79 -0.47 -5.83
C GLY A 265 12.47 0.43 -6.87
N GLN A 266 13.80 0.46 -6.88
CA GLN A 266 14.61 1.14 -7.91
C GLN A 266 14.39 0.55 -9.30
N GLU A 267 14.44 -0.78 -9.44
CA GLU A 267 14.22 -1.47 -10.72
C GLU A 267 12.82 -1.20 -11.29
N ILE A 268 11.78 -1.23 -10.43
CA ILE A 268 10.40 -0.92 -10.83
C ILE A 268 10.29 0.52 -11.30
N ALA A 269 10.88 1.48 -10.56
CA ALA A 269 10.87 2.89 -10.96
C ALA A 269 11.63 3.12 -12.27
N ALA A 270 12.83 2.56 -12.40
CA ALA A 270 13.63 2.67 -13.61
C ALA A 270 12.88 2.14 -14.85
N GLY A 271 12.22 0.98 -14.73
CA GLY A 271 11.41 0.42 -15.82
C GLY A 271 10.21 1.31 -16.18
N ALA A 272 9.55 1.93 -15.19
CA ALA A 272 8.46 2.86 -15.43
C ALA A 272 8.95 4.14 -16.14
N ILE A 273 10.06 4.71 -15.68
CA ILE A 273 10.70 5.91 -16.22
C ILE A 273 11.15 5.65 -17.67
N GLU A 274 11.88 4.57 -17.91
CA GLU A 274 12.34 4.18 -19.25
C GLU A 274 11.16 4.10 -20.22
N LYS A 275 10.10 3.40 -19.82
CA LYS A 275 8.91 3.21 -20.66
C LYS A 275 8.23 4.52 -21.03
N VAL A 276 8.20 5.49 -20.12
CA VAL A 276 7.69 6.84 -20.35
C VAL A 276 8.60 7.61 -21.30
N ARG A 277 9.91 7.64 -21.05
CA ARG A 277 10.89 8.38 -21.87
C ARG A 277 10.97 7.85 -23.29
N THR A 278 10.94 6.53 -23.48
CA THR A 278 10.85 5.90 -24.80
C THR A 278 9.54 6.29 -25.50
N GLY A 279 8.42 6.35 -24.78
CA GLY A 279 7.15 6.83 -25.31
C GLY A 279 7.23 8.28 -25.78
N GLU A 280 7.79 9.18 -24.96
CA GLU A 280 7.96 10.60 -25.32
C GLU A 280 8.81 10.76 -26.58
N GLN A 281 9.95 10.07 -26.65
CA GLN A 281 10.83 10.11 -27.81
C GLN A 281 10.14 9.61 -29.08
N PHE A 282 9.42 8.49 -28.99
CA PHE A 282 8.69 7.92 -30.13
C PHE A 282 7.63 8.90 -30.67
N PHE A 283 6.81 9.48 -29.79
CA PHE A 283 5.74 10.39 -30.22
C PHE A 283 6.25 11.77 -30.65
N ALA A 284 7.32 12.26 -30.05
CA ALA A 284 7.99 13.48 -30.52
C ALA A 284 8.51 13.30 -31.96
N GLN A 285 9.20 12.19 -32.25
CA GLN A 285 9.66 11.89 -33.60
C GLN A 285 8.48 11.78 -34.59
N MET A 286 7.39 11.11 -34.21
CA MET A 286 6.20 11.03 -35.05
C MET A 286 5.59 12.40 -35.38
N ALA A 287 5.61 13.33 -34.43
CA ALA A 287 5.13 14.70 -34.64
C ALA A 287 6.04 15.46 -35.63
N ASP A 288 7.35 15.29 -35.53
CA ASP A 288 8.33 15.93 -36.41
C ASP A 288 8.25 15.45 -37.87
N PHE A 289 7.81 14.21 -38.11
CA PHE A 289 7.59 13.66 -39.46
C PHE A 289 6.24 14.05 -40.10
N GLY A 290 5.56 15.08 -39.59
CA GLY A 290 4.38 15.65 -40.24
C GLY A 290 3.11 14.78 -40.15
N GLY A 291 3.01 13.91 -39.15
CA GLY A 291 1.79 13.15 -38.89
C GLY A 291 1.46 12.11 -39.95
N LEU A 292 2.47 11.53 -40.64
CA LEU A 292 2.27 10.34 -41.46
C LEU A 292 1.62 9.25 -40.58
N VAL A 293 0.31 9.08 -40.78
CA VAL A 293 -0.48 8.03 -40.15
C VAL A 293 0.06 6.71 -40.68
N PHE A 294 0.95 6.07 -39.92
CA PHE A 294 1.27 4.67 -40.15
C PHE A 294 0.02 3.86 -39.82
N ASP A 295 -0.83 3.68 -40.83
CA ASP A 295 -2.10 2.96 -40.77
C ASP A 295 -1.93 1.44 -40.61
N ARG A 296 -0.73 0.99 -40.20
CA ARG A 296 -0.38 -0.42 -40.01
C ARG A 296 0.48 -0.62 -38.77
N GLY A 297 -0.17 -0.93 -37.65
CA GLY A 297 0.20 -2.04 -36.76
C GLY A 297 1.62 -2.17 -36.21
N ILE A 298 2.43 -1.12 -36.13
CA ILE A 298 3.72 -1.19 -35.42
C ILE A 298 3.48 -0.73 -33.99
N ALA A 299 3.16 -1.70 -33.12
CA ALA A 299 3.35 -1.51 -31.68
C ALA A 299 4.86 -1.32 -31.42
N PRO A 300 5.28 -0.45 -30.48
CA PRO A 300 6.67 -0.38 -30.08
C PRO A 300 7.10 -1.77 -29.58
N VAL A 301 8.21 -2.26 -30.14
CA VAL A 301 8.78 -3.57 -29.81
C VAL A 301 9.08 -3.59 -28.32
N ALA A 302 8.45 -4.54 -27.61
CA ALA A 302 8.82 -4.87 -26.23
C ALA A 302 10.33 -5.16 -26.21
N GLY A 303 11.07 -4.45 -25.36
CA GLY A 303 12.50 -4.68 -25.17
C GLY A 303 12.78 -6.16 -24.84
N PRO A 304 13.98 -6.67 -25.14
CA PRO A 304 14.27 -8.09 -25.06
C PRO A 304 14.22 -8.57 -23.60
N THR A 305 13.18 -9.33 -23.27
CA THR A 305 13.21 -10.27 -22.14
C THR A 305 14.27 -11.32 -22.45
N GLN A 306 15.42 -11.25 -21.79
CA GLN A 306 16.44 -12.31 -21.81
C GLN A 306 15.85 -13.57 -21.15
N GLY A 307 15.27 -14.45 -21.95
CA GLY A 307 14.97 -15.82 -21.59
C GLY A 307 16.20 -16.69 -21.86
N ALA A 308 16.87 -17.11 -20.80
CA ALA A 308 17.85 -18.19 -20.85
C ALA A 308 17.12 -19.52 -21.05
N SER A 309 17.40 -20.18 -22.17
CA SER A 309 17.00 -21.56 -22.45
C SER A 309 17.97 -22.53 -21.77
N GLY A 310 17.43 -23.58 -21.12
CA GLY A 310 18.22 -24.58 -20.43
C GLY A 310 17.43 -25.82 -20.03
N ASN A 311 17.28 -26.71 -21.01
CA ASN A 311 17.12 -28.17 -20.94
C ASN A 311 15.84 -28.86 -20.42
N ASP A 312 15.28 -29.55 -21.41
CA ASP A 312 14.48 -30.77 -21.46
C ASP A 312 14.96 -31.90 -20.51
N GLN A 313 14.02 -32.49 -19.74
CA GLN A 313 13.98 -33.93 -19.44
C GLN A 313 12.61 -34.35 -18.82
N THR A 314 11.84 -35.09 -19.63
CA THR A 314 11.05 -36.30 -19.31
C THR A 314 10.18 -36.40 -18.03
N LYS A 315 8.85 -36.52 -18.27
CA LYS A 315 7.72 -37.07 -17.47
C LYS A 315 7.94 -38.52 -16.94
N PRO A 316 7.06 -39.18 -16.12
CA PRO A 316 5.63 -38.89 -15.80
C PRO A 316 5.11 -39.18 -14.35
N GLY A 317 3.89 -38.69 -14.03
CA GLY A 317 2.85 -39.48 -13.35
C GLY A 317 2.43 -39.12 -11.91
N GLY A 318 1.19 -38.65 -11.73
CA GLY A 318 0.52 -38.56 -10.42
C GLY A 318 -0.84 -37.85 -10.50
N ARG A 319 -1.92 -38.55 -10.13
CA ARG A 319 -3.33 -38.11 -10.14
C ARG A 319 -3.68 -37.16 -8.95
N PRO A 320 -4.82 -36.45 -9.01
CA PRO A 320 -5.10 -35.30 -8.14
C PRO A 320 -5.70 -35.72 -6.79
N ALA A 321 -5.30 -35.03 -5.72
CA ALA A 321 -5.95 -35.09 -4.42
C ALA A 321 -6.39 -33.67 -3.99
N ASP A 322 -7.65 -33.62 -3.59
CA ASP A 322 -8.45 -32.60 -2.90
C ASP A 322 -7.71 -31.39 -2.29
N ARG A 323 -8.15 -30.18 -2.66
CA ARG A 323 -7.83 -28.92 -1.97
C ARG A 323 -8.98 -28.50 -1.06
N LEU A 324 -8.69 -28.44 0.24
CA LEU A 324 -9.40 -27.61 1.23
C LEU A 324 -8.78 -26.19 1.27
N PRO A 325 -9.53 -25.15 1.69
CA PRO A 325 -9.03 -23.78 1.72
C PRO A 325 -8.04 -23.57 2.88
N ARG A 326 -6.88 -22.99 2.60
CA ARG A 326 -5.90 -22.59 3.63
C ARG A 326 -5.88 -21.07 3.75
N GLY A 327 -6.10 -20.59 4.97
CA GLY A 327 -5.84 -19.21 5.36
C GLY A 327 -4.34 -18.91 5.34
N LYS A 328 -4.03 -17.62 5.17
CA LYS A 328 -2.70 -17.04 5.06
C LYS A 328 -1.89 -17.29 6.35
N ASP A 329 -0.94 -18.21 6.28
CA ASP A 329 0.16 -18.36 7.23
C ASP A 329 1.40 -17.67 6.63
N GLU A 330 1.89 -16.61 7.27
CA GLU A 330 3.20 -16.02 7.00
C GLU A 330 4.17 -16.26 8.17
N PRO A 331 5.50 -16.16 7.95
CA PRO A 331 6.49 -16.87 8.73
C PRO A 331 6.81 -16.19 10.07
N GLY A 332 6.84 -17.00 11.13
CA GLY A 332 7.21 -16.56 12.47
C GLY A 332 8.64 -16.00 12.55
N GLY A 333 8.74 -14.71 12.83
CA GLY A 333 9.96 -14.06 13.30
C GLY A 333 10.19 -14.35 14.78
N ARG A 334 11.31 -15.02 15.09
CA ARG A 334 11.88 -15.11 16.44
C ARG A 334 12.82 -13.92 16.67
N GLY A 335 12.83 -13.39 17.89
CA GLY A 335 13.92 -12.59 18.46
C GLY A 335 13.65 -11.10 18.47
#